data_AF-A0A929WWZ9-F1
#
_entry.id   AF-A0A929WWZ9-F1
#
_cell.length_a   1.000
_cell.length_b   1.000
_cell.length_c   1.000
_cell.angle_alpha   90.00
_cell.angle_beta   90.00
_cell.angle_gamma   90.00
#
_symmetry.space_group_name_H-M   'P 1'
#
loop_
_entity.id
_entity.type
_entity.pdbx_description
1 polymer ?
#
loop_
_entity_poly.entity_id
_entity_poly.type
_entity_poly.pdbx_seq_one_letter_code
_entity_poly.pdbx_strand_id
1 'polypeptide(L)'
;DLLARKTLTDITAYPDLVEKLSSFFEEEGSEAEEEAGEVEYPTYTPEDFLSEVYMDAERYGTLVNVLRAKKNIILQGAPGVGKTFAAKRLAYSMMGVKDAERVMMVQFHQSYSYEDFIEGFRPNAQGFDLEKGAFYSFCKKAQDDSDNDYFFIIDEINRGNLSKIFGELFMLIENDKRGPRNTLQLLYSHELFYVPSNVYLIGMMNTADRSLAMLDYALRRRFAFFDLRPAFDTESFVAYQEGLASEKFDRLVACVVKLNEAIASDESLGDGFCIGHSYFCRMTPDHVTDEKLSAIVDYELVPMLREYWFDESSKVDEWAGKLRRSIQ
;
A
#
# COMPACT_ATOMS: atom_id res chain seq x y z
N ASP A 1 2.91 38.58 -25.61
CA ASP A 1 3.22 37.15 -25.45
C ASP A 1 2.01 36.28 -25.71
N LEU A 2 2.23 35.24 -26.51
CA LEU A 2 1.23 34.42 -27.19
C LEU A 2 0.50 33.48 -26.22
N LEU A 3 -0.81 33.70 -26.03
CA LEU A 3 -1.73 32.67 -25.56
C LEU A 3 -2.01 31.71 -26.73
N ALA A 4 -1.63 30.43 -26.57
CA ALA A 4 -1.98 29.37 -27.50
C ALA A 4 -3.50 29.23 -27.56
N ARG A 5 -4.11 29.67 -28.66
CA ARG A 5 -5.51 29.39 -29.00
C ARG A 5 -5.65 27.88 -29.21
N LYS A 6 -6.38 27.19 -28.33
CA LYS A 6 -6.90 25.85 -28.65
C LYS A 6 -7.95 26.03 -29.76
N THR A 7 -7.58 25.67 -30.98
CA THR A 7 -8.52 25.61 -32.12
C THR A 7 -9.28 24.30 -32.06
N LEU A 8 -10.62 24.36 -32.14
CA LEU A 8 -11.44 23.22 -32.50
C LEU A 8 -10.93 22.68 -33.84
N THR A 9 -10.61 21.38 -33.90
CA THR A 9 -10.14 20.74 -35.12
C THR A 9 -11.35 20.29 -35.90
N ASP A 10 -11.61 20.90 -37.05
CA ASP A 10 -12.64 20.45 -37.97
C ASP A 10 -12.16 19.16 -38.65
N ILE A 11 -12.79 18.05 -38.28
CA ILE A 11 -12.47 16.70 -38.79
C ILE A 11 -13.48 16.21 -39.83
N THR A 12 -14.38 17.07 -40.32
CA THR A 12 -15.41 16.70 -41.31
C THR A 12 -14.84 16.13 -42.61
N ALA A 13 -13.57 16.39 -42.92
CA ALA A 13 -12.86 15.84 -44.07
C ALA A 13 -12.44 14.35 -43.93
N TYR A 14 -12.66 13.72 -42.76
CA TYR A 14 -12.28 12.33 -42.48
C TYR A 14 -13.51 11.50 -42.09
N PRO A 15 -14.32 11.04 -43.07
CA PRO A 15 -15.60 10.38 -42.82
C PRO A 15 -15.47 9.16 -41.91
N ASP A 16 -14.46 8.31 -42.13
CA ASP A 16 -14.23 7.10 -41.34
C ASP A 16 -13.88 7.41 -39.88
N LEU A 17 -13.21 8.53 -39.61
CA LEU A 17 -12.86 8.96 -38.26
C LEU A 17 -14.09 9.54 -37.54
N VAL A 18 -14.92 10.28 -38.27
CA VAL A 18 -16.19 10.81 -37.75
C VAL A 18 -17.15 9.68 -37.44
N GLU A 19 -17.29 8.69 -38.33
CA GLU A 19 -18.16 7.52 -38.14
C GLU A 19 -17.71 6.67 -36.93
N LYS A 20 -16.40 6.47 -36.78
CA LYS A 20 -15.82 5.77 -35.63
C LYS A 20 -15.98 6.54 -34.31
N LEU A 21 -16.00 7.88 -34.35
CA LEU A 21 -16.24 8.70 -33.16
C LEU A 21 -17.73 8.73 -32.82
N SER A 22 -18.61 8.87 -33.82
CA SER A 22 -20.06 8.83 -33.65
C SER A 22 -20.56 7.49 -33.15
N SER A 23 -19.92 6.37 -33.52
CA SER A 23 -20.27 5.04 -32.99
C SER A 23 -20.03 4.89 -31.48
N PHE A 24 -19.24 5.78 -30.85
CA PHE A 24 -19.13 5.82 -29.38
C PHE A 24 -20.26 6.60 -28.70
N PHE A 25 -21.08 7.34 -29.46
CA PHE A 25 -22.12 8.23 -28.93
C PHE A 25 -23.53 7.90 -29.43
N GLU A 26 -23.70 6.95 -30.37
CA GLU A 26 -25.01 6.58 -30.95
C GLU A 26 -25.80 5.49 -30.17
N GLU A 27 -25.47 5.22 -28.91
CA GLU A 27 -26.28 4.41 -28.01
C GLU A 27 -26.80 5.21 -26.80
N GLU A 28 -27.56 6.28 -27.06
CA GLU A 28 -28.47 6.85 -26.06
C GLU A 28 -29.89 6.86 -26.66
N GLY A 29 -30.60 5.76 -26.46
CA GLY A 29 -31.90 5.54 -27.09
C GLY A 29 -32.73 4.37 -26.55
N SER A 30 -32.53 3.93 -25.32
CA SER A 30 -33.53 3.18 -24.55
C SER A 30 -33.18 3.21 -23.07
N GLU A 31 -34.14 3.58 -22.21
CA GLU A 31 -34.15 3.16 -20.81
C GLU A 31 -34.24 1.62 -20.77
N ALA A 32 -33.12 0.97 -21.03
CA ALA A 32 -32.86 -0.36 -20.55
C ALA A 32 -32.24 -0.15 -19.17
N GLU A 33 -32.85 -0.70 -18.13
CA GLU A 33 -32.06 -1.11 -16.97
C GLU A 33 -30.95 -1.99 -17.57
N GLU A 34 -29.74 -1.44 -17.71
CA GLU A 34 -28.56 -2.25 -17.92
C GLU A 34 -28.52 -3.14 -16.69
N GLU A 35 -29.01 -4.38 -16.84
CA GLU A 35 -28.58 -5.47 -15.98
C GLU A 35 -27.06 -5.46 -16.10
N ALA A 36 -26.40 -4.81 -15.13
CA ALA A 36 -24.97 -4.83 -14.99
C ALA A 36 -24.59 -6.30 -14.94
N GLY A 37 -24.08 -6.81 -16.07
CA GLY A 37 -23.70 -8.21 -16.16
C GLY A 37 -22.79 -8.55 -14.98
N GLU A 38 -23.05 -9.67 -14.31
CA GLU A 38 -22.24 -10.09 -13.17
C GLU A 38 -20.76 -10.08 -13.57
N VAL A 39 -20.02 -9.09 -13.09
CA VAL A 39 -18.58 -9.01 -13.32
C VAL A 39 -17.95 -10.12 -12.48
N GLU A 40 -17.55 -11.22 -13.12
CA GLU A 40 -16.85 -12.31 -12.43
C GLU A 40 -15.41 -11.88 -12.09
N TYR A 41 -15.14 -11.71 -10.80
CA TYR A 41 -13.80 -11.42 -10.31
C TYR A 41 -13.03 -12.72 -10.00
N PRO A 42 -11.71 -12.81 -10.28
CA PRO A 42 -10.92 -13.97 -9.91
C PRO A 42 -10.94 -14.21 -8.39
N THR A 43 -11.21 -15.43 -7.96
CA THR A 43 -11.14 -15.81 -6.55
C THR A 43 -9.73 -15.59 -5.97
N TYR A 44 -9.67 -15.22 -4.69
CA TYR A 44 -8.43 -15.12 -3.93
C TYR A 44 -8.66 -15.54 -2.49
N THR A 45 -8.02 -16.63 -2.12
CA THR A 45 -8.24 -17.35 -0.86
C THR A 45 -7.13 -17.06 0.16
N PRO A 46 -7.34 -17.40 1.44
CA PRO A 46 -6.26 -17.44 2.43
C PRO A 46 -5.06 -18.26 1.98
N GLU A 47 -5.27 -19.37 1.27
CA GLU A 47 -4.21 -20.22 0.75
C GLU A 47 -3.39 -19.48 -0.32
N ASP A 48 -4.06 -18.75 -1.23
CA ASP A 48 -3.38 -17.90 -2.21
C ASP A 48 -2.55 -16.80 -1.49
N PHE A 49 -3.10 -16.20 -0.43
CA PHE A 49 -2.37 -15.23 0.38
C PHE A 49 -1.10 -15.83 0.98
N LEU A 50 -1.20 -16.99 1.65
CA LEU A 50 -0.06 -17.64 2.32
C LEU A 50 1.00 -18.14 1.33
N SER A 51 0.62 -18.42 0.08
CA SER A 51 1.56 -18.81 -0.98
C SER A 51 2.37 -17.63 -1.54
N GLU A 52 1.78 -16.43 -1.56
CA GLU A 52 2.42 -15.23 -2.14
C GLU A 52 3.06 -14.34 -1.07
N VAL A 53 2.46 -14.27 0.11
CA VAL A 53 2.90 -13.46 1.24
C VAL A 53 3.55 -14.39 2.24
N TYR A 54 4.86 -14.27 2.38
CA TYR A 54 5.68 -15.08 3.27
C TYR A 54 5.33 -14.83 4.75
N MET A 55 4.24 -15.43 5.20
CA MET A 55 3.63 -15.26 6.52
C MET A 55 2.96 -16.58 6.91
N ASP A 56 3.10 -16.97 8.16
CA ASP A 56 2.50 -18.21 8.66
C ASP A 56 0.98 -18.07 8.87
N ALA A 57 0.26 -19.18 8.75
CA ALA A 57 -1.20 -19.23 8.88
C ALA A 57 -1.71 -18.65 10.21
N GLU A 58 -1.00 -18.89 11.31
CA GLU A 58 -1.35 -18.34 12.63
C GLU A 58 -1.25 -16.81 12.66
N ARG A 59 -0.18 -16.24 12.08
CA ARG A 59 -0.01 -14.78 11.96
C ARG A 59 -1.04 -14.17 11.05
N TYR A 60 -1.34 -14.82 9.92
CA TYR A 60 -2.40 -14.39 9.01
C TYR A 60 -3.76 -14.37 9.72
N GLY A 61 -4.12 -15.45 10.44
CA GLY A 61 -5.36 -15.50 11.21
C GLY A 61 -5.43 -14.40 12.26
N THR A 62 -4.33 -14.13 12.96
CA THR A 62 -4.24 -13.02 13.92
C THR A 62 -4.44 -11.67 13.23
N LEU A 63 -3.78 -11.43 12.10
CA LEU A 63 -3.87 -10.21 11.31
C LEU A 63 -5.32 -9.94 10.85
N VAL A 64 -5.98 -10.95 10.27
CA VAL A 64 -7.38 -10.85 9.84
C VAL A 64 -8.30 -10.58 11.02
N ASN A 65 -8.13 -11.30 12.13
CA ASN A 65 -8.96 -11.12 13.34
C ASN A 65 -8.84 -9.71 13.92
N VAL A 66 -7.60 -9.20 14.00
CA VAL A 66 -7.33 -7.83 14.46
C VAL A 66 -7.98 -6.81 13.52
N LEU A 67 -7.83 -6.98 12.21
CA LEU A 67 -8.41 -6.05 11.23
C LEU A 67 -9.95 -6.10 11.22
N ARG A 68 -10.56 -7.29 11.34
CA ARG A 68 -12.02 -7.43 11.49
C ARG A 68 -12.54 -6.76 12.75
N ALA A 69 -11.84 -6.92 13.88
CA ALA A 69 -12.25 -6.36 15.16
C ALA A 69 -12.06 -4.84 15.25
N LYS A 70 -10.95 -4.30 14.71
CA LYS A 70 -10.61 -2.88 14.83
C LYS A 70 -11.02 -2.03 13.63
N LYS A 71 -11.22 -2.63 12.46
CA LYS A 71 -11.45 -1.98 11.16
C LYS A 71 -10.29 -1.10 10.66
N ASN A 72 -9.29 -0.81 11.51
CA ASN A 72 -8.10 -0.05 11.14
C ASN A 72 -6.86 -0.75 11.67
N ILE A 73 -5.87 -0.92 10.80
CA ILE A 73 -4.57 -1.49 11.17
C ILE A 73 -3.43 -0.69 10.53
N ILE A 74 -2.28 -0.64 11.19
CA ILE A 74 -1.02 -0.17 10.64
C ILE A 74 -0.10 -1.37 10.53
N LEU A 75 0.30 -1.68 9.31
CA LEU A 75 1.38 -2.60 9.00
C LEU A 75 2.69 -1.83 9.11
N GLN A 76 3.47 -2.11 10.14
CA GLN A 76 4.76 -1.46 10.37
C GLN A 76 5.89 -2.46 10.28
N GLY A 77 7.06 -2.01 9.84
CA GLY A 77 8.24 -2.85 9.78
C GLY A 77 9.33 -2.23 8.94
N ALA A 78 10.46 -2.93 8.88
CA ALA A 78 11.62 -2.50 8.15
C ALA A 78 11.35 -2.36 6.63
N PRO A 79 12.15 -1.59 5.89
CA PRO A 79 12.00 -1.51 4.44
C PRO A 79 12.16 -2.90 3.79
N GLY A 80 11.37 -3.16 2.75
CA GLY A 80 11.46 -4.41 1.99
C GLY A 80 10.83 -5.65 2.64
N VAL A 81 10.06 -5.53 3.72
CA VAL A 81 9.30 -6.67 4.30
C VAL A 81 7.95 -6.93 3.58
N GLY A 82 7.72 -6.31 2.43
CA GLY A 82 6.54 -6.57 1.61
C GLY A 82 5.23 -5.90 2.07
N LYS A 83 5.27 -4.83 2.88
CA LYS A 83 4.06 -4.17 3.43
C LYS A 83 2.99 -3.84 2.38
N THR A 84 3.37 -3.14 1.31
CA THR A 84 2.47 -2.75 0.19
C THR A 84 1.88 -3.96 -0.52
N PHE A 85 2.68 -5.01 -0.69
CA PHE A 85 2.24 -6.24 -1.31
C PHE A 85 1.25 -6.98 -0.40
N ALA A 86 1.60 -7.17 0.87
CA ALA A 86 0.78 -7.80 1.88
C ALA A 86 -0.56 -7.07 2.10
N ALA A 87 -0.57 -5.73 2.11
CA ALA A 87 -1.80 -4.95 2.30
C ALA A 87 -2.85 -5.21 1.21
N LYS A 88 -2.42 -5.19 -0.07
CA LYS A 88 -3.32 -5.48 -1.20
C LYS A 88 -3.79 -6.92 -1.21
N ARG A 89 -2.89 -7.88 -0.94
CA ARG A 89 -3.26 -9.30 -0.86
C ARG A 89 -4.18 -9.59 0.32
N LEU A 90 -4.00 -8.92 1.45
CA LEU A 90 -4.86 -9.06 2.62
C LEU A 90 -6.29 -8.61 2.28
N ALA A 91 -6.44 -7.47 1.59
CA ALA A 91 -7.73 -7.00 1.13
C ALA A 91 -8.42 -8.05 0.24
N TYR A 92 -7.75 -8.53 -0.81
CA TYR A 92 -8.31 -9.56 -1.70
C TYR A 92 -8.67 -10.84 -0.95
N SER A 93 -7.83 -11.27 -0.02
CA SER A 93 -8.03 -12.51 0.75
C SER A 93 -9.23 -12.40 1.68
N MET A 94 -9.44 -11.23 2.28
CA MET A 94 -10.61 -10.98 3.13
C MET A 94 -11.91 -10.83 2.32
N MET A 95 -11.83 -10.33 1.09
CA MET A 95 -12.96 -10.25 0.15
C MET A 95 -13.28 -11.59 -0.53
N GLY A 96 -12.31 -12.51 -0.59
CA GLY A 96 -12.42 -13.76 -1.33
C GLY A 96 -12.20 -13.62 -2.85
N VAL A 97 -11.97 -12.40 -3.36
CA VAL A 97 -11.86 -12.08 -4.78
C VAL A 97 -10.86 -10.94 -5.04
N LYS A 98 -10.26 -10.92 -6.24
CA LYS A 98 -9.38 -9.84 -6.75
C LYS A 98 -10.20 -8.72 -7.38
N ASP A 99 -11.06 -8.11 -6.59
CA ASP A 99 -11.80 -6.93 -7.02
C ASP A 99 -11.01 -5.66 -6.67
N ALA A 100 -10.34 -5.09 -7.67
CA ALA A 100 -9.54 -3.87 -7.51
C ALA A 100 -10.40 -2.62 -7.26
N GLU A 101 -11.68 -2.66 -7.62
CA GLU A 101 -12.57 -1.51 -7.47
C GLU A 101 -12.99 -1.23 -6.03
N ARG A 102 -12.91 -2.25 -5.18
CA ARG A 102 -13.13 -2.17 -3.73
C ARG A 102 -11.85 -1.91 -2.94
N VAL A 103 -10.73 -1.69 -3.62
CA VAL A 103 -9.44 -1.35 -3.01
C VAL A 103 -8.93 -0.02 -3.54
N MET A 104 -8.88 1.00 -2.69
CA MET A 104 -8.25 2.27 -3.03
C MET A 104 -6.92 2.40 -2.28
N MET A 105 -5.89 2.91 -2.96
CA MET A 105 -4.59 3.17 -2.35
C MET A 105 -4.17 4.63 -2.58
N VAL A 106 -3.80 5.30 -1.51
CA VAL A 106 -3.19 6.64 -1.54
C VAL A 106 -1.87 6.61 -0.80
N GLN A 107 -0.99 7.58 -1.07
CA GLN A 107 0.26 7.77 -0.34
C GLN A 107 0.24 9.12 0.35
N PHE A 108 0.47 9.14 1.65
CA PHE A 108 0.55 10.39 2.41
C PHE A 108 1.94 11.03 2.25
N HIS A 109 1.94 12.35 2.25
CA HIS A 109 3.13 13.20 2.26
C HIS A 109 2.83 14.46 3.09
N GLN A 110 3.86 15.24 3.41
CA GLN A 110 3.73 16.39 4.31
C GLN A 110 2.70 17.43 3.86
N SER A 111 2.52 17.59 2.54
CA SER A 111 1.55 18.50 1.94
C SER A 111 0.16 17.89 1.72
N TYR A 112 -0.06 16.61 2.04
CA TYR A 112 -1.35 15.97 1.86
C TYR A 112 -2.33 16.51 2.89
N SER A 113 -3.50 16.98 2.43
CA SER A 113 -4.39 17.83 3.22
C SER A 113 -5.80 17.26 3.36
N TYR A 114 -6.62 17.92 4.18
CA TYR A 114 -8.04 17.58 4.32
C TYR A 114 -8.77 17.76 2.98
N GLU A 115 -8.40 18.81 2.24
CA GLU A 115 -8.97 19.21 0.97
C GLU A 115 -8.72 18.20 -0.14
N ASP A 116 -7.66 17.40 -0.04
CA ASP A 116 -7.37 16.30 -0.97
C ASP A 116 -8.10 15.00 -0.57
N PHE A 117 -8.35 14.83 0.74
CA PHE A 117 -8.79 13.57 1.32
C PHE A 117 -10.31 13.48 1.46
N ILE A 118 -10.95 14.54 1.97
CA ILE A 118 -12.38 14.58 2.28
C ILE A 118 -13.11 15.46 1.27
N GLU A 119 -12.88 16.78 1.29
CA GLU A 119 -13.45 17.72 0.33
C GLU A 119 -12.77 19.08 0.44
N GLY A 120 -12.68 19.81 -0.67
CA GLY A 120 -12.08 21.15 -0.69
C GLY A 120 -12.38 21.91 -1.96
N PHE A 121 -12.28 23.24 -1.89
CA PHE A 121 -12.51 24.10 -3.04
C PHE A 121 -11.31 24.08 -3.98
N ARG A 122 -11.55 23.79 -5.27
CA ARG A 122 -10.56 23.85 -6.34
C ARG A 122 -10.90 24.94 -7.34
N PRO A 123 -9.90 25.69 -7.82
CA PRO A 123 -10.15 26.75 -8.80
C PRO A 123 -10.58 26.15 -10.14
N ASN A 124 -11.59 26.75 -10.75
CA ASN A 124 -12.04 26.47 -12.11
C ASN A 124 -11.98 27.75 -12.97
N ALA A 125 -12.43 27.68 -14.23
CA ALA A 125 -12.41 28.84 -15.14
C ALA A 125 -13.33 30.00 -14.71
N GLN A 126 -14.33 29.77 -13.85
CA GLN A 126 -15.34 30.75 -13.44
C GLN A 126 -15.31 31.10 -11.94
N GLY A 127 -14.41 30.52 -11.16
CA GLY A 127 -14.40 30.63 -9.69
C GLY A 127 -13.81 29.39 -9.02
N PHE A 128 -14.56 28.79 -8.09
CA PHE A 128 -14.16 27.61 -7.33
C PHE A 128 -15.29 26.59 -7.27
N ASP A 129 -14.98 25.32 -7.51
CA ASP A 129 -15.89 24.21 -7.28
C ASP A 129 -15.48 23.45 -6.02
N LEU A 130 -16.47 22.96 -5.28
CA LEU A 130 -16.21 22.04 -4.19
C LEU A 130 -15.98 20.65 -4.78
N GLU A 131 -14.75 20.14 -4.67
CA GLU A 131 -14.41 18.79 -5.10
C GLU A 131 -14.40 17.83 -3.91
N LYS A 132 -14.83 16.60 -4.16
CA LYS A 132 -14.83 15.52 -3.18
C LYS A 132 -13.52 14.75 -3.26
N GLY A 133 -12.88 14.56 -2.11
CA GLY A 133 -11.59 13.89 -1.97
C GLY A 133 -11.68 12.37 -2.07
N ALA A 134 -10.51 11.74 -2.05
CA ALA A 134 -10.37 10.30 -2.26
C ALA A 134 -11.15 9.47 -1.23
N PHE A 135 -11.06 9.81 0.06
CA PHE A 135 -11.71 9.04 1.12
C PHE A 135 -13.22 9.28 1.18
N TYR A 136 -13.68 10.50 0.90
CA TYR A 136 -15.12 10.76 0.77
C TYR A 136 -15.73 9.89 -0.33
N SER A 137 -15.16 9.95 -1.53
CA SER A 137 -15.70 9.24 -2.70
C SER A 137 -15.67 7.74 -2.49
N PHE A 138 -14.60 7.23 -1.88
CA PHE A 138 -14.50 5.83 -1.50
C PHE A 138 -15.57 5.40 -0.48
N CYS A 139 -15.81 6.20 0.55
CA CYS A 139 -16.85 5.92 1.53
C CYS A 139 -18.23 5.95 0.89
N LYS A 140 -18.53 6.87 -0.03
CA LYS A 140 -19.82 6.89 -0.74
C LYS A 140 -20.03 5.62 -1.56
N LYS A 141 -19.01 5.19 -2.32
CA LYS A 141 -19.06 3.91 -3.05
C LYS A 141 -19.36 2.73 -2.11
N ALA A 142 -18.70 2.69 -0.95
CA ALA A 142 -18.94 1.64 0.05
C ALA A 142 -20.30 1.76 0.78
N GLN A 143 -20.93 2.94 0.81
CA GLN A 143 -22.30 3.11 1.34
C GLN A 143 -23.34 2.52 0.39
N ASP A 144 -23.13 2.70 -0.92
CA ASP A 144 -24.03 2.22 -1.96
C ASP A 144 -23.96 0.68 -2.11
N ASP A 145 -22.85 0.08 -1.69
CA ASP A 145 -22.64 -1.38 -1.65
C ASP A 145 -22.30 -1.85 -0.23
N SER A 146 -23.33 -2.00 0.61
CA SER A 146 -23.17 -2.37 2.02
C SER A 146 -22.87 -3.86 2.27
N ASP A 147 -23.10 -4.71 1.27
CA ASP A 147 -22.98 -6.16 1.39
C ASP A 147 -21.53 -6.63 1.22
N ASN A 148 -20.69 -5.80 0.62
CA ASN A 148 -19.29 -6.09 0.34
C ASN A 148 -18.33 -5.30 1.24
N ASP A 149 -17.21 -5.94 1.60
CA ASP A 149 -16.12 -5.28 2.30
C ASP A 149 -15.29 -4.40 1.32
N TYR A 150 -14.85 -3.23 1.78
CA TYR A 150 -14.07 -2.22 1.05
C TYR A 150 -12.78 -1.87 1.80
N PHE A 151 -11.63 -1.77 1.11
CA PHE A 151 -10.33 -1.53 1.72
C PHE A 151 -9.67 -0.24 1.23
N PHE A 152 -9.36 0.66 2.16
CA PHE A 152 -8.64 1.89 1.90
C PHE A 152 -7.22 1.79 2.47
N ILE A 153 -6.23 1.76 1.58
CA ILE A 153 -4.82 1.58 1.90
C ILE A 153 -4.11 2.94 1.90
N ILE A 154 -3.40 3.24 2.99
CA ILE A 154 -2.65 4.50 3.16
C ILE A 154 -1.18 4.15 3.29
N ASP A 155 -0.43 4.39 2.23
CA ASP A 155 1.03 4.29 2.25
C ASP A 155 1.66 5.49 2.93
N GLU A 156 2.82 5.28 3.56
CA GLU A 156 3.55 6.31 4.30
C GLU A 156 2.67 7.10 5.29
N ILE A 157 1.81 6.38 6.04
CA ILE A 157 0.76 6.98 6.86
C ILE A 157 1.30 8.00 7.88
N ASN A 158 2.53 7.80 8.35
CA ASN A 158 3.23 8.67 9.29
C ASN A 158 3.84 9.94 8.67
N ARG A 159 3.84 10.09 7.33
CA ARG A 159 4.31 11.32 6.64
C ARG A 159 3.26 12.42 6.57
N GLY A 160 2.00 12.10 6.84
CA GLY A 160 0.89 13.05 6.89
C GLY A 160 0.50 13.42 8.33
N ASN A 161 -0.06 14.63 8.51
CA ASN A 161 -0.71 14.98 9.78
C ASN A 161 -2.12 14.40 9.80
N LEU A 162 -2.26 13.17 10.31
CA LEU A 162 -3.51 12.41 10.31
C LEU A 162 -4.68 13.16 10.95
N SER A 163 -4.47 13.85 12.06
CA SER A 163 -5.52 14.63 12.73
C SER A 163 -6.04 15.75 11.84
N LYS A 164 -5.16 16.39 11.05
CA LYS A 164 -5.56 17.42 10.08
C LYS A 164 -6.20 16.81 8.85
N ILE A 165 -5.63 15.74 8.31
CA ILE A 165 -6.10 15.09 7.07
C ILE A 165 -7.50 14.49 7.25
N PHE A 166 -7.74 13.78 8.35
CA PHE A 166 -9.06 13.21 8.64
C PHE A 166 -10.07 14.24 9.16
N GLY A 167 -9.61 15.35 9.74
CA GLY A 167 -10.47 16.39 10.30
C GLY A 167 -11.50 15.83 11.29
N GLU A 168 -12.77 16.19 11.06
CA GLU A 168 -13.94 15.74 11.80
C GLU A 168 -14.13 14.21 11.76
N LEU A 169 -13.70 13.55 10.68
CA LEU A 169 -13.91 12.12 10.49
C LEU A 169 -12.94 11.27 11.31
N PHE A 170 -11.94 11.89 11.95
CA PHE A 170 -10.94 11.16 12.72
C PHE A 170 -11.56 10.37 13.88
N MET A 171 -12.70 10.80 14.43
CA MET A 171 -13.45 9.98 15.39
C MET A 171 -14.18 8.81 14.72
N LEU A 172 -14.75 9.03 13.54
CA LEU A 172 -15.64 8.08 12.87
C LEU A 172 -14.94 6.85 12.30
N ILE A 173 -13.61 6.85 12.22
CA ILE A 173 -12.85 5.66 11.79
C ILE A 173 -12.86 4.55 12.87
N GLU A 174 -13.16 4.87 14.13
CA GLU A 174 -13.29 3.87 15.20
C GLU A 174 -14.46 2.92 14.90
N ASN A 175 -14.27 1.61 15.14
CA ASN A 175 -15.25 0.58 14.75
C ASN A 175 -16.65 0.86 15.32
N ASP A 176 -16.77 1.25 16.59
CA ASP A 176 -18.04 1.53 17.26
C ASP A 176 -18.64 2.91 16.91
N LYS A 177 -17.92 3.72 16.13
CA LYS A 177 -18.31 5.08 15.71
C LYS A 177 -18.65 5.16 14.23
N ARG A 178 -18.78 4.02 13.55
CA ARG A 178 -19.18 3.93 12.14
C ARG A 178 -20.69 3.82 11.97
N GLY A 179 -21.14 4.02 10.74
CA GLY A 179 -22.54 3.84 10.33
C GLY A 179 -23.45 5.05 10.58
N PRO A 180 -24.72 4.96 10.15
CA PRO A 180 -25.64 6.11 10.04
C PRO A 180 -26.07 6.71 11.39
N ARG A 181 -25.79 6.04 12.52
CA ARG A 181 -26.04 6.58 13.86
C ARG A 181 -24.96 7.58 14.32
N ASN A 182 -23.82 7.58 13.65
CA ASN A 182 -22.65 8.39 13.99
C ASN A 182 -22.32 9.31 12.80
N THR A 183 -23.21 10.24 12.49
CA THR A 183 -23.01 11.23 11.43
C THR A 183 -22.42 12.53 11.99
N LEU A 184 -21.47 13.11 11.26
CA LEU A 184 -20.98 14.46 11.50
C LEU A 184 -21.26 15.34 10.28
N GLN A 185 -21.41 16.63 10.52
CA GLN A 185 -21.54 17.60 9.44
C GLN A 185 -20.14 17.96 8.90
N LEU A 186 -19.97 17.85 7.58
CA LEU A 186 -18.72 18.21 6.92
C LEU A 186 -18.48 19.72 6.88
N LEU A 187 -17.21 20.12 6.91
CA LEU A 187 -16.79 21.52 7.00
C LEU A 187 -17.27 22.40 5.83
N TYR A 188 -17.15 21.93 4.58
CA TYR A 188 -17.39 22.78 3.40
C TYR A 188 -18.79 22.58 2.81
N SER A 189 -19.21 21.33 2.62
CA SER A 189 -20.51 21.01 2.03
C SER A 189 -21.68 21.14 3.00
N HIS A 190 -21.41 21.15 4.32
CA HIS A 190 -22.42 21.04 5.37
C HIS A 190 -23.27 19.76 5.29
N GLU A 191 -22.84 18.77 4.52
CA GLU A 191 -23.47 17.47 4.37
C GLU A 191 -23.28 16.63 5.64
N LEU A 192 -24.30 15.86 6.02
CA LEU A 192 -24.14 14.83 7.03
C LEU A 192 -23.44 13.61 6.43
N PHE A 193 -22.29 13.26 7.01
CA PHE A 193 -21.44 12.19 6.54
C PHE A 193 -21.11 11.22 7.68
N TYR A 194 -20.96 9.94 7.35
CA TYR A 194 -20.47 8.90 8.25
C TYR A 194 -19.52 7.95 7.53
N VAL A 195 -18.59 7.34 8.27
CA VAL A 195 -17.72 6.29 7.73
C VAL A 195 -18.47 4.95 7.77
N PRO A 196 -18.55 4.19 6.65
CA PRO A 196 -19.26 2.91 6.60
C PRO A 196 -18.61 1.81 7.43
N SER A 197 -19.42 0.84 7.90
CA SER A 197 -18.95 -0.29 8.70
C SER A 197 -18.20 -1.35 7.88
N ASN A 198 -18.44 -1.40 6.58
CA ASN A 198 -17.78 -2.30 5.62
C ASN A 198 -16.46 -1.73 5.06
N VAL A 199 -16.07 -0.50 5.42
CA VAL A 199 -14.74 0.05 5.08
C VAL A 199 -13.67 -0.49 6.05
N TYR A 200 -12.48 -0.79 5.57
CA TYR A 200 -11.30 -1.14 6.36
C TYR A 200 -10.16 -0.20 6.00
N LEU A 201 -9.42 0.28 7.00
CA LEU A 201 -8.24 1.10 6.80
C LEU A 201 -6.97 0.28 7.04
N ILE A 202 -6.07 0.27 6.06
CA ILE A 202 -4.75 -0.35 6.20
C ILE A 202 -3.69 0.73 5.98
N GLY A 203 -3.12 1.22 7.07
CA GLY A 203 -1.96 2.10 7.04
C GLY A 203 -0.66 1.31 6.90
N MET A 204 0.34 1.90 6.26
CA MET A 204 1.68 1.32 6.16
C MET A 204 2.72 2.33 6.62
N MET A 205 3.68 1.86 7.41
CA MET A 205 4.70 2.71 8.02
C MET A 205 6.06 2.01 7.98
N ASN A 206 7.09 2.73 7.54
CA ASN A 206 8.47 2.32 7.73
C ASN A 206 8.91 2.67 9.16
N THR A 207 9.45 1.69 9.88
CA THR A 207 9.94 1.89 11.26
C THR A 207 11.33 2.54 11.31
N ALA A 208 12.08 2.49 10.21
CA ALA A 208 13.41 3.12 10.09
C ALA A 208 13.34 4.66 10.05
N ASP A 209 12.20 5.23 9.64
CA ASP A 209 12.02 6.67 9.49
C ASP A 209 11.86 7.38 10.85
N ARG A 210 12.99 7.62 11.53
CA ARG A 210 13.05 8.30 12.85
C ARG A 210 12.71 9.80 12.78
N SER A 211 12.75 10.40 11.60
CA SER A 211 12.48 11.83 11.38
C SER A 211 10.98 12.17 11.37
N LEU A 212 10.12 11.15 11.31
CA LEU A 212 8.67 11.32 11.26
C LEU A 212 8.13 11.30 12.69
N ALA A 213 7.26 12.27 13.00
CA ALA A 213 6.72 12.46 14.34
C ALA A 213 6.13 11.15 14.88
N MET A 214 6.44 10.83 16.14
CA MET A 214 5.80 9.72 16.85
C MET A 214 4.28 9.88 16.74
N LEU A 215 3.61 8.85 16.21
CA LEU A 215 2.15 8.87 16.07
C LEU A 215 1.52 9.14 17.43
N ASP A 216 0.65 10.16 17.48
CA ASP A 216 -0.01 10.60 18.70
C ASP A 216 -0.85 9.47 19.33
N TYR A 217 -1.01 9.50 20.66
CA TYR A 217 -1.84 8.57 21.43
C TYR A 217 -3.26 8.45 20.91
N ALA A 218 -3.82 9.56 20.41
CA ALA A 218 -5.12 9.58 19.77
C ALA A 218 -5.18 8.59 18.59
N LEU A 219 -4.13 8.54 17.76
CA LEU A 219 -4.06 7.61 16.65
C LEU A 219 -3.82 6.19 17.11
N ARG A 220 -2.94 5.99 18.10
CA ARG A 220 -2.66 4.66 18.66
C ARG A 220 -3.89 3.93 19.18
N ARG A 221 -4.90 4.68 19.64
CA ARG A 221 -6.19 4.11 20.06
C ARG A 221 -7.02 3.56 18.89
N ARG A 222 -6.94 4.22 17.74
CA ARG A 222 -7.81 4.03 16.57
C ARG A 222 -7.30 2.94 15.63
N PHE A 223 -5.99 2.76 15.57
CA PHE A 223 -5.34 1.72 14.78
C PHE A 223 -4.76 0.63 15.69
N ALA A 224 -4.92 -0.63 15.29
CA ALA A 224 -4.03 -1.68 15.77
C ALA A 224 -2.70 -1.61 15.02
N PHE A 225 -1.61 -1.99 15.69
CA PHE A 225 -0.27 -2.03 15.08
C PHE A 225 0.11 -3.49 14.91
N PHE A 226 0.55 -3.83 13.70
CA PHE A 226 0.99 -5.18 13.36
C PHE A 226 2.37 -5.09 12.75
N ASP A 227 3.33 -5.70 13.44
CA ASP A 227 4.71 -5.74 12.99
C ASP A 227 4.85 -6.77 11.87
N LEU A 228 5.45 -6.38 10.75
CA LEU A 228 5.91 -7.25 9.69
C LEU A 228 7.43 -7.36 9.78
N ARG A 229 7.91 -8.60 9.90
CA ARG A 229 9.34 -8.92 10.03
C ARG A 229 9.88 -9.46 8.70
N PRO A 230 11.20 -9.39 8.46
CA PRO A 230 11.82 -10.18 7.40
C PRO A 230 11.41 -11.66 7.54
N ALA A 231 11.12 -12.32 6.42
CA ALA A 231 10.42 -13.60 6.40
C ALA A 231 11.35 -14.75 6.00
N PHE A 232 12.65 -14.57 6.20
CA PHE A 232 13.69 -15.53 5.79
C PHE A 232 13.55 -16.91 6.46
N ASP A 233 12.84 -16.97 7.58
CA ASP A 233 12.57 -18.17 8.39
C ASP A 233 11.21 -18.81 8.12
N THR A 234 10.36 -18.20 7.29
CA THR A 234 9.02 -18.75 6.98
C THR A 234 9.10 -19.92 6.01
N GLU A 235 8.25 -20.93 6.21
CA GLU A 235 8.24 -22.15 5.37
C GLU A 235 8.07 -21.82 3.88
N SER A 236 7.19 -20.86 3.56
CA SER A 236 6.95 -20.41 2.19
C SER A 236 8.17 -19.75 1.53
N PHE A 237 8.96 -18.97 2.29
CA PHE A 237 10.17 -18.35 1.75
C PHE A 237 11.28 -19.39 1.56
N VAL A 238 11.43 -20.30 2.53
CA VAL A 238 12.39 -21.41 2.46
C VAL A 238 12.09 -22.30 1.25
N ALA A 239 10.82 -22.67 1.03
CA ALA A 239 10.43 -23.44 -0.15
C ALA A 239 10.70 -22.71 -1.47
N TYR A 240 10.45 -21.39 -1.52
CA TYR A 240 10.81 -20.57 -2.68
C TYR A 240 12.33 -20.55 -2.93
N GLN A 241 13.11 -20.38 -1.87
CA GLN A 241 14.57 -20.39 -1.93
C GLN A 241 15.11 -21.74 -2.43
N GLU A 242 14.64 -22.85 -1.87
CA GLU A 242 15.02 -24.21 -2.30
C GLU A 242 14.65 -24.46 -3.78
N GLY A 243 13.50 -23.95 -4.22
CA GLY A 243 13.04 -24.05 -5.61
C GLY A 243 13.94 -23.34 -6.63
N LEU A 244 14.78 -22.39 -6.21
CA LEU A 244 15.75 -21.73 -7.08
C LEU A 244 16.99 -22.59 -7.37
N ALA A 245 17.26 -23.60 -6.54
CA ALA A 245 18.41 -24.51 -6.65
C ALA A 245 19.76 -23.79 -6.86
N SER A 246 19.98 -22.68 -6.14
CA SER A 246 21.18 -21.84 -6.28
C SER A 246 21.94 -21.70 -4.96
N GLU A 247 23.07 -22.42 -4.84
CA GLU A 247 23.90 -22.37 -3.64
C GLU A 247 24.41 -20.95 -3.32
N LYS A 248 24.65 -20.13 -4.36
CA LYS A 248 25.09 -18.73 -4.20
C LYS A 248 23.99 -17.88 -3.57
N PHE A 249 22.75 -18.08 -4.02
CA PHE A 249 21.59 -17.41 -3.43
C PHE A 249 21.41 -17.83 -1.97
N ASP A 250 21.53 -19.13 -1.66
CA ASP A 250 21.41 -19.64 -0.30
C ASP A 250 22.48 -19.06 0.64
N ARG A 251 23.73 -18.99 0.18
CA ARG A 251 24.83 -18.37 0.93
C ARG A 251 24.58 -16.88 1.17
N LEU A 252 24.04 -16.17 0.17
CA LEU A 252 23.72 -14.75 0.29
C LEU A 252 22.60 -14.52 1.32
N VAL A 253 21.50 -15.28 1.24
CA VAL A 253 20.41 -15.20 2.22
C VAL A 253 20.92 -15.50 3.62
N ALA A 254 21.71 -16.55 3.81
CA ALA A 254 22.29 -16.88 5.11
C ALA A 254 23.22 -15.78 5.64
N CYS A 255 23.93 -15.06 4.75
CA CYS A 255 24.74 -13.91 5.12
C CYS A 255 23.85 -12.72 5.55
N VAL A 256 22.73 -12.49 4.88
CA VAL A 256 21.77 -11.42 5.18
C VAL A 256 21.06 -11.67 6.51
N VAL A 257 20.72 -12.93 6.83
CA VAL A 257 20.17 -13.29 8.16
C VAL A 257 21.14 -12.91 9.27
N LYS A 258 22.43 -13.26 9.14
CA LYS A 258 23.47 -12.86 10.11
C LYS A 258 23.69 -11.35 10.17
N LEU A 259 23.56 -10.67 9.04
CA LEU A 259 23.62 -9.21 8.98
C LEU A 259 22.43 -8.59 9.72
N ASN A 260 21.23 -9.15 9.59
CA ASN A 260 20.05 -8.72 10.35
C ASN A 260 20.20 -8.92 11.85
N GLU A 261 20.83 -9.99 12.31
CA GLU A 261 21.19 -10.17 13.73
C GLU A 261 22.09 -9.04 14.21
N ALA A 262 23.11 -8.68 13.42
CA ALA A 262 24.01 -7.57 13.77
C ALA A 262 23.29 -6.21 13.79
N ILE A 263 22.43 -5.93 12.80
CA ILE A 263 21.62 -4.71 12.74
C ILE A 263 20.66 -4.63 13.94
N ALA A 264 19.96 -5.72 14.25
CA ALA A 264 19.01 -5.79 15.37
C ALA A 264 19.70 -5.58 16.72
N SER A 265 20.92 -6.10 16.89
CA SER A 265 21.72 -5.95 18.11
C SER A 265 22.39 -4.59 18.27
N ASP A 266 22.38 -3.75 17.22
CA ASP A 266 23.04 -2.46 17.22
C ASP A 266 22.21 -1.42 18.00
N GLU A 267 22.85 -0.78 18.99
CA GLU A 267 22.19 0.24 19.84
C GLU A 267 21.64 1.43 19.05
N SER A 268 22.25 1.73 17.90
CA SER A 268 21.88 2.86 17.06
C SER A 268 20.83 2.53 16.01
N LEU A 269 20.54 1.25 15.72
CA LEU A 269 19.61 0.82 14.66
C LEU A 269 18.38 0.09 15.22
N GLY A 270 18.56 -1.15 15.70
CA GLY A 270 17.49 -2.05 16.15
C GLY A 270 16.69 -2.72 15.01
N ASP A 271 15.67 -3.49 15.39
CA ASP A 271 14.87 -4.33 14.47
C ASP A 271 14.23 -3.57 13.29
N GLY A 272 13.94 -2.28 13.49
CA GLY A 272 13.29 -1.45 12.49
C GLY A 272 14.12 -1.18 11.23
N PHE A 273 15.41 -1.51 11.26
CA PHE A 273 16.39 -1.35 10.18
C PHE A 273 16.80 -2.66 9.52
N CYS A 274 16.26 -3.81 9.95
CA CYS A 274 16.59 -5.08 9.32
C CYS A 274 16.27 -5.07 7.82
N ILE A 275 17.10 -5.73 7.03
CA ILE A 275 16.89 -5.89 5.59
C ILE A 275 15.73 -6.85 5.37
N GLY A 276 14.72 -6.41 4.63
CA GLY A 276 13.57 -7.23 4.28
C GLY A 276 13.85 -8.24 3.16
N HIS A 277 12.95 -9.20 2.99
CA HIS A 277 13.09 -10.28 2.03
C HIS A 277 12.80 -9.87 0.57
N SER A 278 12.21 -8.68 0.34
CA SER A 278 11.78 -8.24 -1.00
C SER A 278 12.91 -8.17 -2.03
N TYR A 279 14.14 -7.86 -1.58
CA TYR A 279 15.34 -7.82 -2.42
C TYR A 279 15.63 -9.18 -3.07
N PHE A 280 15.17 -10.26 -2.46
CA PHE A 280 15.46 -11.64 -2.86
C PHE A 280 14.25 -12.32 -3.54
N CYS A 281 13.16 -11.60 -3.73
CA CYS A 281 11.93 -12.11 -4.32
C CYS A 281 11.92 -12.01 -5.85
N ARG A 282 10.98 -12.72 -6.49
CA ARG A 282 10.73 -12.67 -7.95
C ARG A 282 11.91 -13.13 -8.81
N MET A 283 12.76 -13.98 -8.26
CA MET A 283 13.72 -14.73 -9.05
C MET A 283 13.08 -16.04 -9.52
N THR A 284 13.56 -16.53 -10.65
CA THR A 284 13.26 -17.88 -11.14
C THR A 284 14.60 -18.60 -11.35
N PRO A 285 14.63 -19.95 -11.41
CA PRO A 285 15.88 -20.70 -11.57
C PRO A 285 16.73 -20.20 -12.75
N ASP A 286 16.10 -19.89 -13.88
CA ASP A 286 16.78 -19.37 -15.09
C ASP A 286 17.33 -17.94 -14.95
N HIS A 287 16.92 -17.24 -13.89
CA HIS A 287 17.13 -15.82 -13.69
C HIS A 287 17.97 -15.48 -12.46
N VAL A 288 18.38 -16.46 -11.65
CA VAL A 288 19.33 -16.27 -10.55
C VAL A 288 20.74 -16.29 -11.13
N THR A 289 21.19 -15.14 -11.67
CA THR A 289 22.52 -15.01 -12.26
C THR A 289 23.48 -14.29 -11.33
N ASP A 290 24.78 -14.50 -11.54
CA ASP A 290 25.84 -13.82 -10.79
C ASP A 290 25.73 -12.30 -10.88
N GLU A 291 25.33 -11.77 -12.04
CA GLU A 291 25.12 -10.33 -12.24
C GLU A 291 23.98 -9.80 -11.38
N LYS A 292 22.86 -10.53 -11.26
CA LYS A 292 21.74 -10.08 -10.41
C LYS A 292 22.07 -10.14 -8.94
N LEU A 293 22.72 -11.21 -8.50
CA LEU A 293 23.18 -11.33 -7.12
C LEU A 293 24.18 -10.24 -6.76
N SER A 294 25.13 -9.95 -7.67
CA SER A 294 26.07 -8.84 -7.53
C SER A 294 25.35 -7.50 -7.49
N ALA A 295 24.31 -7.31 -8.32
CA ALA A 295 23.57 -6.07 -8.35
C ALA A 295 22.84 -5.78 -7.03
N ILE A 296 22.20 -6.79 -6.44
CA ILE A 296 21.56 -6.67 -5.12
C ILE A 296 22.61 -6.25 -4.07
N VAL A 297 23.76 -6.91 -4.05
CA VAL A 297 24.81 -6.60 -3.08
C VAL A 297 25.36 -5.19 -3.28
N ASP A 298 25.84 -4.87 -4.48
CA ASP A 298 26.64 -3.66 -4.71
C ASP A 298 25.81 -2.39 -4.90
N TYR A 299 24.57 -2.49 -5.40
CA TYR A 299 23.73 -1.33 -5.71
C TYR A 299 22.54 -1.15 -4.76
N GLU A 300 22.17 -2.16 -3.98
CA GLU A 300 21.05 -2.04 -3.03
C GLU A 300 21.53 -2.17 -1.59
N LEU A 301 22.18 -3.28 -1.22
CA LEU A 301 22.56 -3.54 0.17
C LEU A 301 23.74 -2.68 0.63
N VAL A 302 24.85 -2.63 -0.12
CA VAL A 302 26.05 -1.88 0.29
C VAL A 302 25.77 -0.37 0.43
N PRO A 303 25.04 0.30 -0.49
CA PRO A 303 24.64 1.69 -0.29
C PRO A 303 23.79 1.91 0.96
N MET A 304 22.82 1.02 1.21
CA MET A 304 22.00 1.07 2.42
C MET A 304 22.84 0.94 3.70
N LEU A 305 23.80 0.02 3.73
CA LEU A 305 24.69 -0.15 4.88
C LEU A 305 25.55 1.10 5.15
N ARG A 306 25.94 1.84 4.10
CA ARG A 306 26.64 3.13 4.25
C ARG A 306 25.77 4.20 4.91
N GLU A 307 24.45 4.13 4.75
CA GLU A 307 23.52 5.02 5.44
C GLU A 307 23.32 4.60 6.90
N TYR A 308 23.25 3.29 7.16
CA TYR A 308 23.05 2.75 8.51
C TYR A 308 24.26 3.00 9.41
N TRP A 309 25.47 2.78 8.88
CA TRP A 309 26.74 2.92 9.59
C TRP A 309 27.59 4.02 8.96
N PHE A 310 27.03 5.23 8.85
CA PHE A 310 27.66 6.36 8.16
C PHE A 310 28.99 6.81 8.77
N ASP A 311 29.18 6.57 10.07
CA ASP A 311 30.38 6.89 10.86
C ASP A 311 31.27 5.65 11.14
N GLU A 312 30.81 4.44 10.82
CA GLU A 312 31.53 3.17 11.02
C GLU A 312 31.94 2.50 9.69
N SER A 313 32.77 3.17 8.89
CA SER A 313 33.17 2.68 7.56
C SER A 313 33.81 1.28 7.57
N SER A 314 34.56 0.94 8.63
CA SER A 314 35.18 -0.39 8.79
C SER A 314 34.14 -1.51 8.86
N LYS A 315 33.01 -1.27 9.53
CA LYS A 315 31.91 -2.22 9.68
C LYS A 315 31.15 -2.41 8.37
N VAL A 316 30.97 -1.32 7.62
CA VAL A 316 30.42 -1.37 6.26
C VAL A 316 31.32 -2.23 5.36
N ASP A 317 32.64 -1.99 5.36
CA ASP A 317 33.58 -2.74 4.54
C ASP A 317 33.64 -4.23 4.91
N GLU A 318 33.54 -4.54 6.21
CA GLU A 318 33.47 -5.92 6.70
C GLU A 318 32.23 -6.64 6.14
N TRP A 319 31.03 -6.06 6.31
CA TRP A 319 29.79 -6.66 5.84
C TRP A 319 29.68 -6.69 4.32
N ALA A 320 30.09 -5.62 3.63
CA ALA A 320 30.18 -5.60 2.17
C ALA A 320 31.10 -6.71 1.65
N GLY A 321 32.24 -6.93 2.31
CA GLY A 321 33.15 -8.04 1.99
C GLY A 321 32.52 -9.41 2.21
N LYS A 322 31.77 -9.62 3.31
CA LYS A 322 31.05 -10.87 3.58
C LYS A 322 29.96 -11.13 2.53
N LEU A 323 29.17 -10.12 2.17
CA LEU A 323 28.12 -10.21 1.16
C LEU A 323 28.72 -10.55 -0.22
N ARG A 324 29.78 -9.85 -0.66
CA ARG A 324 30.45 -10.15 -1.94
C ARG A 324 31.05 -11.55 -1.98
N ARG A 325 31.62 -12.05 -0.89
CA ARG A 325 32.14 -13.43 -0.82
C ARG A 325 31.05 -14.49 -0.87
N SER A 326 29.82 -14.17 -0.45
CA SER A 326 28.72 -15.14 -0.44
C SER A 326 28.27 -15.53 -1.86
N ILE A 327 28.46 -14.63 -2.82
CA ILE A 327 28.06 -14.78 -4.24
C ILE A 327 29.20 -15.21 -5.17
N GLN A 328 30.40 -15.44 -4.62
CA GLN A 328 31.55 -15.96 -5.36
C GLN A 328 31.46 -17.47 -5.55
#